data_AF-A0A7Y6E956-F1
#
_entry.id   AF-A0A7Y6E956-F1
#
_cell.length_a   1.000
_cell.length_b   1.000
_cell.length_c   1.000
_cell.angle_alpha   90.00
_cell.angle_beta   90.00
_cell.angle_gamma   90.00
#
_symmetry.space_group_name_H-M   'P 1'
#
loop_
_entity.id
_entity.type
_entity.pdbx_description
1 polymer ?
#
loop_
_entity_poly.entity_id
_entity_poly.type
_entity_poly.pdbx_seq_one_letter_code
_entity_poly.pdbx_strand_id
1 'polypeptide(L)'
;MEATPKEATPAPEDPRQPSARDLDVLSRQLGRPVRDVVEIPARCVCGNPLVAATSPRLSNGTPFPTTFYLTHPVITSAVSRLEAAGMMNEMNERLGADEALAADYRAAHEAYLQSRAEIGARSGIGAVPEIDGISAGGMPTRVKCLHVLVGHSLAAGPGVNPLGDEAVAGISEWWTRDRCYCDGAWDTGGEAPSQDLSRHGPQGLPEIVGRPAPVRKSRTDAAAGGDAAAAGAGQ
;
A
#
# COMPACT_ATOMS: atom_id res chain seq x y z
N MET A 1 -15.69 41.28 -41.83
CA MET A 1 -16.02 40.95 -40.43
C MET A 1 -16.00 39.44 -40.33
N GLU A 2 -14.80 38.88 -40.12
CA GLU A 2 -14.62 37.45 -39.88
C GLU A 2 -15.08 37.12 -38.46
N ALA A 3 -16.03 36.19 -38.36
CA ALA A 3 -16.52 35.69 -37.08
C ALA A 3 -15.45 34.81 -36.43
N THR A 4 -14.98 35.22 -35.26
CA THR A 4 -14.06 34.46 -34.42
C THR A 4 -14.76 33.17 -33.93
N PRO A 5 -14.14 31.99 -34.05
CA PRO A 5 -14.70 30.77 -33.48
C PRO A 5 -14.74 30.88 -31.95
N LYS A 6 -15.91 30.56 -31.37
CA LYS A 6 -16.12 30.46 -29.93
C LYS A 6 -15.33 29.27 -29.40
N GLU A 7 -14.25 29.52 -28.66
CA GLU A 7 -13.47 28.52 -27.93
C GLU A 7 -14.42 27.66 -27.09
N ALA A 8 -14.38 26.35 -27.33
CA ALA A 8 -15.14 25.38 -26.56
C ALA A 8 -14.58 25.31 -25.14
N THR A 9 -15.46 25.43 -24.15
CA THR A 9 -15.14 25.19 -22.74
C THR A 9 -14.58 23.76 -22.59
N PRO A 10 -13.38 23.56 -21.98
CA PRO A 10 -12.86 22.21 -21.78
C PRO A 10 -13.82 21.40 -20.92
N ALA A 11 -13.97 20.12 -21.26
CA ALA A 11 -14.71 19.15 -20.45
C ALA A 11 -14.17 19.13 -19.01
N PRO A 12 -14.99 18.80 -17.99
CA PRO A 12 -14.51 18.70 -16.63
C PRO A 12 -13.37 17.67 -16.56
N GLU A 13 -12.20 18.12 -16.11
CA GLU A 13 -11.03 17.26 -15.88
C GLU A 13 -11.40 16.19 -14.85
N ASP A 14 -11.09 14.92 -15.13
CA ASP A 14 -11.30 13.85 -14.16
C ASP A 14 -10.42 14.15 -12.92
N PRO A 15 -11.00 14.35 -11.73
CA PRO A 15 -10.25 14.72 -10.52
C PRO A 15 -9.23 13.65 -10.10
N ARG A 16 -9.36 12.41 -10.62
CA ARG A 16 -8.42 11.32 -10.41
C ARG A 16 -7.30 11.29 -11.44
N GLN A 17 -7.37 12.06 -12.53
CA GLN A 17 -6.28 12.13 -13.51
C GLN A 17 -5.02 12.75 -12.86
N PRO A 18 -3.83 12.13 -12.98
CA PRO A 18 -2.62 12.71 -12.44
C PRO A 18 -2.16 13.92 -13.25
N SER A 19 -1.93 15.04 -12.58
CA SER A 19 -1.24 16.20 -13.16
C SER A 19 0.28 16.05 -13.05
N ALA A 20 1.06 16.83 -13.82
CA ALA A 20 2.52 16.88 -13.65
C ALA A 20 2.92 17.26 -12.21
N ARG A 21 2.17 18.18 -11.59
CA ARG A 21 2.37 18.55 -10.18
C ARG A 21 2.13 17.36 -9.23
N ASP A 22 1.14 16.52 -9.51
CA ASP A 22 0.91 15.31 -8.70
C ASP A 22 2.11 14.37 -8.76
N LEU A 23 2.70 14.18 -9.95
CA LEU A 23 3.87 13.31 -10.13
C LEU A 23 5.10 13.85 -9.40
N ASP A 24 5.33 15.17 -9.43
CA ASP A 24 6.41 15.82 -8.68
C ASP A 24 6.21 15.64 -7.17
N VAL A 25 4.99 15.88 -6.67
CA VAL A 25 4.67 15.72 -5.25
C VAL A 25 4.84 14.26 -4.83
N LEU A 26 4.30 13.30 -5.58
CA LEU A 26 4.49 11.88 -5.32
C LEU A 26 5.98 11.51 -5.28
N SER A 27 6.76 12.03 -6.22
CA SER A 27 8.20 11.74 -6.27
C SER A 27 8.94 12.28 -5.05
N ARG A 28 8.60 13.48 -4.58
CA ARG A 28 9.14 14.06 -3.35
C ARG A 28 8.71 13.29 -2.10
N GLN A 29 7.43 12.92 -2.01
CA GLN A 29 6.89 12.11 -0.91
C GLN A 29 7.59 10.75 -0.82
N LEU A 30 7.93 10.14 -1.96
CA LEU A 30 8.62 8.85 -2.05
C LEU A 30 10.15 8.94 -1.94
N GLY A 31 10.72 10.13 -2.08
CA GLY A 31 12.17 10.35 -2.18
C GLY A 31 12.80 9.74 -3.45
N ARG A 32 12.01 9.46 -4.48
CA ARG A 32 12.44 8.89 -5.77
C ARG A 32 11.40 9.20 -6.86
N PRO A 33 11.75 9.15 -8.15
CA PRO A 33 10.76 9.25 -9.23
C PRO A 33 9.60 8.29 -9.03
N VAL A 34 8.37 8.81 -9.12
CA VAL A 34 7.18 7.96 -9.16
C VAL A 34 7.08 7.25 -10.50
N ARG A 35 6.50 6.05 -10.53
CA ARG A 35 6.48 5.20 -11.72
C ARG A 35 5.06 4.88 -12.15
N ASP A 36 4.82 5.00 -13.44
CA ASP A 36 3.64 4.49 -14.17
C ASP A 36 2.31 4.74 -13.42
N VAL A 37 2.15 5.96 -12.87
CA VAL A 37 0.93 6.37 -12.16
C VAL A 37 -0.18 6.58 -13.19
N VAL A 38 -1.30 5.91 -12.98
CA VAL A 38 -2.47 5.95 -13.85
C VAL A 38 -3.52 6.91 -13.29
N GLU A 39 -3.65 6.97 -11.96
CA GLU A 39 -4.62 7.83 -11.28
C GLU A 39 -4.19 8.20 -9.85
N ILE A 40 -4.83 9.25 -9.32
CA ILE A 40 -4.76 9.71 -7.93
C ILE A 40 -6.10 9.40 -7.25
N PRO A 41 -6.28 8.18 -6.69
CA PRO A 41 -7.58 7.77 -6.16
C PRO A 41 -7.92 8.43 -4.83
N ALA A 42 -6.92 8.98 -4.11
CA ALA A 42 -7.11 9.66 -2.83
C ALA A 42 -6.25 10.93 -2.73
N ARG A 43 -6.89 12.03 -2.32
CA ARG A 43 -6.27 13.35 -2.14
C ARG A 43 -6.49 13.87 -0.73
N CYS A 44 -5.54 14.67 -0.26
CA CYS A 44 -5.67 15.49 0.94
C CYS A 44 -6.66 16.62 0.67
N VAL A 45 -7.21 17.25 1.73
CA VAL A 45 -8.08 18.43 1.60
C VAL A 45 -7.41 19.63 0.91
N CYS A 46 -6.08 19.68 0.85
CA CYS A 46 -5.32 20.67 0.08
C CYS A 46 -5.08 20.29 -1.39
N GLY A 47 -5.56 19.12 -1.83
CA GLY A 47 -5.42 18.62 -3.20
C GLY A 47 -4.21 17.71 -3.45
N ASN A 48 -3.20 17.73 -2.56
CA ASN A 48 -2.02 16.87 -2.71
C ASN A 48 -2.38 15.37 -2.66
N PRO A 49 -1.70 14.51 -3.43
CA PRO A 49 -1.96 13.08 -3.46
C PRO A 49 -1.62 12.41 -2.13
N LEU A 50 -2.48 11.49 -1.70
CA LEU A 50 -2.24 10.58 -0.58
C LEU A 50 -1.84 9.19 -1.06
N VAL A 51 -2.44 8.77 -2.17
CA VAL A 51 -2.29 7.44 -2.77
C VAL A 51 -2.09 7.64 -4.27
N ALA A 52 -1.16 6.90 -4.85
CA ALA A 52 -1.04 6.73 -6.30
C ALA A 52 -1.63 5.37 -6.68
N ALA A 53 -2.38 5.29 -7.77
CA ALA A 53 -2.68 4.01 -8.40
C ALA A 53 -1.75 3.77 -9.59
N THR A 54 -0.91 2.74 -9.48
CA THR A 54 0.13 2.39 -10.44
C THR A 54 -0.35 1.28 -11.39
N SER A 55 0.09 1.37 -12.64
CA SER A 55 -0.13 0.34 -13.65
C SER A 55 0.27 -1.05 -13.13
N PRO A 56 -0.50 -2.12 -13.42
CA PRO A 56 -0.17 -3.48 -13.03
C PRO A 56 1.09 -4.03 -13.71
N ARG A 57 1.58 -3.36 -14.76
CA ARG A 57 2.89 -3.61 -15.36
C ARG A 57 3.58 -2.28 -15.62
N LEU A 58 4.81 -2.15 -15.12
CA LEU A 58 5.63 -0.95 -15.34
C LEU A 58 6.06 -0.86 -16.81
N SER A 59 6.41 0.34 -17.26
CA SER A 59 6.89 0.60 -18.62
C SER A 59 8.16 -0.20 -18.99
N ASN A 60 8.94 -0.63 -18.01
CA ASN A 60 10.09 -1.53 -18.19
C ASN A 60 9.71 -3.02 -18.30
N GLY A 61 8.42 -3.35 -18.31
CA GLY A 61 7.89 -4.72 -18.41
C GLY A 61 7.69 -5.44 -17.08
N THR A 62 8.15 -4.88 -15.95
CA THR A 62 8.08 -5.55 -14.64
C THR A 62 6.64 -5.61 -14.13
N PRO A 63 6.12 -6.79 -13.74
CA PRO A 63 4.82 -6.89 -13.05
C PRO A 63 4.86 -6.13 -11.72
N PHE A 64 3.81 -5.35 -11.44
CA PHE A 64 3.71 -4.53 -10.24
C PHE A 64 2.44 -4.87 -9.44
N PRO A 65 2.52 -5.79 -8.45
CA PRO A 65 1.34 -6.24 -7.72
C PRO A 65 0.74 -5.16 -6.80
N THR A 66 1.46 -4.09 -6.46
CA THR A 66 0.93 -3.06 -5.55
C THR A 66 0.30 -1.93 -6.36
N THR A 67 -0.98 -2.03 -6.62
CA THR A 67 -1.77 -1.04 -7.37
C THR A 67 -1.90 0.25 -6.59
N PHE A 68 -2.35 0.20 -5.33
CA PHE A 68 -2.52 1.39 -4.48
C PHE A 68 -1.30 1.62 -3.60
N TYR A 69 -0.50 2.64 -3.92
CA TYR A 69 0.71 2.97 -3.22
C TYR A 69 0.48 4.19 -2.32
N LEU A 70 0.51 3.99 -1.00
CA LEU A 70 0.40 5.05 0.00
C LEU A 70 1.71 5.84 0.06
N THR A 71 1.66 7.14 -0.21
CA THR A 71 2.87 7.96 -0.39
C THR A 71 3.03 9.04 0.68
N HIS A 72 1.94 9.54 1.26
CA HIS A 72 2.00 10.69 2.18
C HIS A 72 2.83 10.39 3.45
N PRO A 73 3.97 11.10 3.69
CA PRO A 73 4.93 10.76 4.75
C PRO A 73 4.37 10.70 6.17
N VAL A 74 3.43 11.59 6.52
CA VAL A 74 2.76 11.55 7.84
C VAL A 74 1.95 10.28 8.01
N ILE A 75 1.22 9.84 6.97
CA ILE A 75 0.36 8.66 7.03
C ILE A 75 1.24 7.40 7.05
N THR A 76 2.26 7.32 6.19
CA THR A 76 3.18 6.17 6.16
C THR A 76 3.93 6.01 7.49
N SER A 77 4.38 7.11 8.11
CA SER A 77 4.99 7.07 9.44
C SER A 77 4.00 6.60 10.51
N ALA A 78 2.78 7.13 10.52
CA ALA A 78 1.74 6.72 11.47
C ALA A 78 1.37 5.23 11.32
N VAL A 79 1.22 4.75 10.09
CA VAL A 79 0.96 3.34 9.79
C VAL A 79 2.12 2.46 10.24
N SER A 80 3.37 2.88 10.02
CA SER A 80 4.55 2.17 10.52
C SER A 80 4.56 2.04 12.05
N ARG A 81 4.01 3.02 12.78
CA ARG A 81 3.87 2.93 14.25
C ARG A 81 2.86 1.85 14.64
N LEU A 82 1.72 1.77 13.97
CA LEU A 82 0.73 0.69 14.21
C LEU A 82 1.31 -0.70 13.89
N GLU A 83 2.05 -0.81 12.79
CA GLU A 83 2.74 -2.06 12.43
C GLU A 83 3.74 -2.48 13.53
N ALA A 84 4.54 -1.53 14.04
CA ALA A 84 5.49 -1.78 15.12
C ALA A 84 4.81 -2.09 16.47
N ALA A 85 3.62 -1.54 16.71
CA ALA A 85 2.81 -1.83 17.90
C ALA A 85 2.16 -3.22 17.87
N GLY A 86 2.21 -3.93 16.73
CA GLY A 86 1.75 -5.32 16.64
C GLY A 86 0.32 -5.51 16.13
N MET A 87 -0.35 -4.45 15.67
CA MET A 87 -1.74 -4.49 15.19
C MET A 87 -1.97 -5.56 14.11
N MET A 88 -0.99 -5.81 13.24
CA MET A 88 -1.10 -6.86 12.22
C MET A 88 -1.23 -8.27 12.81
N ASN A 89 -0.60 -8.54 13.97
CA ASN A 89 -0.71 -9.85 14.61
C ASN A 89 -2.14 -10.07 15.12
N GLU A 90 -2.71 -9.06 15.78
CA GLU A 90 -4.09 -9.08 16.29
C GLU A 90 -5.11 -9.25 15.15
N MET A 91 -4.93 -8.53 14.05
CA MET A 91 -5.75 -8.69 12.85
C MET A 91 -5.65 -10.09 12.25
N ASN A 92 -4.45 -10.67 12.20
CA ASN A 92 -4.26 -12.03 11.69
C ASN A 92 -4.89 -13.09 12.59
N GLU A 93 -4.82 -12.93 13.92
CA GLU A 93 -5.50 -13.81 14.87
C GLU A 93 -7.02 -13.76 14.67
N ARG A 94 -7.58 -12.55 14.52
CA ARG A 94 -9.01 -12.35 14.22
C ARG A 94 -9.41 -12.95 12.89
N LEU A 95 -8.63 -12.79 11.82
CA LEU A 95 -8.90 -13.42 10.52
C LEU A 95 -8.98 -14.96 10.59
N GLY A 96 -8.25 -15.57 11.52
CA GLY A 96 -8.31 -17.02 11.74
C GLY A 96 -9.50 -17.49 12.58
N ALA A 97 -10.14 -16.61 13.33
CA ALA A 97 -11.19 -16.94 14.30
C ALA A 97 -12.58 -16.42 13.93
N ASP A 98 -12.67 -15.33 13.16
CA ASP A 98 -13.91 -14.66 12.78
C ASP A 98 -14.20 -14.90 11.29
N GLU A 99 -15.16 -15.77 11.01
CA GLU A 99 -15.55 -16.14 9.65
C GLU A 99 -16.18 -14.97 8.88
N ALA A 100 -16.88 -14.07 9.56
CA ALA A 100 -17.52 -12.91 8.94
C ALA A 100 -16.46 -11.89 8.51
N LEU A 101 -15.51 -11.56 9.40
CA LEU A 101 -14.37 -10.71 9.05
C LEU A 101 -13.56 -11.30 7.90
N ALA A 102 -13.32 -12.62 7.90
CA ALA A 102 -12.62 -13.28 6.82
C ALA A 102 -13.38 -13.21 5.49
N ALA A 103 -14.73 -13.24 5.52
CA ALA A 103 -15.57 -13.07 4.34
C ALA A 103 -15.50 -11.63 3.80
N ASP A 104 -15.58 -10.64 4.67
CA ASP A 104 -15.48 -9.23 4.28
C ASP A 104 -14.08 -8.90 3.72
N TYR A 105 -13.02 -9.48 4.30
CA TYR A 105 -11.66 -9.29 3.80
C TYR A 105 -11.39 -10.03 2.47
N ARG A 106 -12.11 -11.14 2.21
CA ARG A 106 -12.18 -11.74 0.86
C ARG A 106 -12.91 -10.84 -0.13
N ALA A 107 -14.01 -10.21 0.26
CA ALA A 107 -14.68 -9.24 -0.61
C ALA A 107 -13.77 -8.03 -0.94
N ALA A 108 -12.99 -7.56 0.03
CA ALA A 108 -11.98 -6.53 -0.17
C ALA A 108 -10.91 -6.95 -1.19
N HIS A 109 -10.48 -8.21 -1.14
CA HIS A 109 -9.55 -8.79 -2.12
C HIS A 109 -10.11 -8.76 -3.54
N GLU A 110 -11.35 -9.19 -3.74
CA GLU A 110 -12.00 -9.16 -5.06
C GLU A 110 -12.17 -7.73 -5.57
N ALA A 111 -12.58 -6.79 -4.71
CA ALA A 111 -12.68 -5.37 -5.05
C ALA A 111 -11.32 -4.77 -5.49
N TYR A 112 -10.24 -5.20 -4.84
CA TYR A 112 -8.88 -4.80 -5.22
C TYR A 112 -8.51 -5.34 -6.62
N LEU A 113 -8.78 -6.61 -6.90
CA LEU A 113 -8.49 -7.22 -8.21
C LEU A 113 -9.28 -6.54 -9.33
N GLN A 114 -10.57 -6.28 -9.09
CA GLN A 114 -11.43 -5.54 -10.01
C GLN A 114 -10.86 -4.15 -10.30
N SER A 115 -10.50 -3.39 -9.25
CA SER A 115 -9.93 -2.06 -9.41
C SER A 115 -8.60 -2.09 -10.19
N ARG A 116 -7.74 -3.09 -9.94
CA ARG A 116 -6.50 -3.28 -10.72
C ARG A 116 -6.80 -3.54 -12.19
N ALA A 117 -7.78 -4.39 -12.50
CA ALA A 117 -8.13 -4.69 -13.89
C ALA A 117 -8.60 -3.43 -14.62
N GLU A 118 -9.39 -2.58 -13.97
CA GLU A 118 -9.84 -1.30 -14.50
C GLU A 118 -8.67 -0.31 -14.72
N ILE A 119 -7.74 -0.24 -13.77
CA ILE A 119 -6.50 0.56 -13.91
C ILE A 119 -5.64 0.04 -15.07
N GLY A 120 -5.52 -1.28 -15.20
CA GLY A 120 -4.85 -1.95 -16.31
C GLY A 120 -5.45 -1.51 -17.65
N ALA A 121 -6.77 -1.62 -17.80
CA ALA A 121 -7.49 -1.19 -18.99
C ALA A 121 -7.26 0.29 -19.31
N ARG A 122 -7.32 1.20 -18.31
CA ARG A 122 -7.02 2.63 -18.50
C ARG A 122 -5.58 2.89 -18.96
N SER A 123 -4.63 2.12 -18.45
CA SER A 123 -3.22 2.22 -18.82
C SER A 123 -2.85 1.55 -20.16
N GLY A 124 -3.81 0.95 -20.85
CA GLY A 124 -3.57 0.18 -22.08
C GLY A 124 -2.83 -1.14 -21.84
N ILE A 125 -2.75 -1.59 -20.59
CA ILE A 125 -2.13 -2.85 -20.20
C ILE A 125 -3.21 -3.94 -20.17
N GLY A 126 -2.97 -5.01 -20.92
CA GLY A 126 -3.82 -6.20 -20.89
C GLY A 126 -3.66 -7.02 -19.61
N ALA A 127 -4.00 -8.31 -19.68
CA ALA A 127 -3.79 -9.21 -18.56
C ALA A 127 -2.30 -9.27 -18.17
N VAL A 128 -2.03 -9.38 -16.86
CA VAL A 128 -0.68 -9.57 -16.28
C VAL A 128 -0.68 -10.90 -15.53
N PRO A 129 -0.45 -12.03 -16.23
CA PRO A 129 -0.59 -13.38 -15.65
C PRO A 129 0.25 -13.61 -14.39
N GLU A 130 1.40 -12.95 -14.26
CA GLU A 130 2.33 -13.10 -13.14
C GLU A 130 1.74 -12.64 -11.80
N ILE A 131 0.68 -11.82 -11.83
CA ILE A 131 0.02 -11.29 -10.63
C ILE A 131 -1.49 -11.54 -10.64
N ASP A 132 -1.98 -12.41 -11.52
CA ASP A 132 -3.39 -12.76 -11.62
C ASP A 132 -3.87 -13.45 -10.33
N GLY A 133 -5.05 -13.08 -9.85
CA GLY A 133 -5.58 -13.51 -8.55
C GLY A 133 -4.76 -13.06 -7.32
N ILE A 134 -3.65 -12.33 -7.49
CA ILE A 134 -2.77 -11.91 -6.39
C ILE A 134 -2.97 -10.42 -6.13
N SER A 135 -3.71 -10.11 -5.07
CA SER A 135 -3.77 -8.75 -4.52
C SER A 135 -2.52 -8.41 -3.66
N ALA A 136 -2.45 -7.20 -3.12
CA ALA A 136 -1.33 -6.79 -2.27
C ALA A 136 -1.66 -6.91 -0.76
N GLY A 137 -0.72 -6.57 0.12
CA GLY A 137 -0.97 -6.58 1.57
C GLY A 137 -1.14 -7.96 2.23
N GLY A 138 -1.08 -9.07 1.48
CA GLY A 138 -1.27 -10.42 2.02
C GLY A 138 -2.73 -10.90 1.99
N MET A 139 -3.63 -10.06 1.46
CA MET A 139 -5.02 -10.40 1.20
C MET A 139 -5.18 -11.67 0.34
N PRO A 140 -6.24 -12.46 0.54
CA PRO A 140 -7.28 -12.30 1.57
C PRO A 140 -7.00 -13.07 2.87
N THR A 141 -5.86 -13.76 2.98
CA THR A 141 -5.65 -14.73 4.06
C THR A 141 -4.89 -14.18 5.25
N ARG A 142 -4.15 -13.07 5.06
CA ARG A 142 -3.37 -12.44 6.12
C ARG A 142 -3.16 -10.95 5.88
N VAL A 143 -2.68 -10.27 6.91
CA VAL A 143 -2.15 -8.92 6.86
C VAL A 143 -0.62 -9.02 6.93
N LYS A 144 0.05 -8.70 5.83
CA LYS A 144 1.52 -8.62 5.75
C LYS A 144 2.06 -7.20 5.96
N CYS A 145 1.25 -6.20 5.63
CA CYS A 145 1.62 -4.79 5.67
C CYS A 145 0.34 -3.92 5.63
N LEU A 146 0.21 -2.99 6.58
CA LEU A 146 -0.91 -2.06 6.71
C LEU A 146 -0.88 -0.94 5.67
N HIS A 147 0.31 -0.56 5.17
CA HIS A 147 0.44 0.53 4.20
C HIS A 147 -0.42 0.30 2.94
N VAL A 148 -0.46 -0.94 2.45
CA VAL A 148 -1.29 -1.31 1.31
C VAL A 148 -2.77 -1.29 1.66
N LEU A 149 -3.16 -1.75 2.87
CA LEU A 149 -4.56 -1.78 3.27
C LEU A 149 -5.11 -0.36 3.46
N VAL A 150 -4.33 0.52 4.08
CA VAL A 150 -4.65 1.95 4.19
C VAL A 150 -4.72 2.59 2.81
N GLY A 151 -3.75 2.33 1.94
CA GLY A 151 -3.77 2.82 0.55
C GLY A 151 -5.04 2.38 -0.20
N HIS A 152 -5.41 1.11 -0.08
CA HIS A 152 -6.63 0.57 -0.69
C HIS A 152 -7.90 1.21 -0.09
N SER A 153 -7.99 1.36 1.23
CA SER A 153 -9.18 1.93 1.90
C SER A 153 -9.38 3.41 1.58
N LEU A 154 -8.29 4.17 1.47
CA LEU A 154 -8.34 5.55 1.03
C LEU A 154 -8.78 5.67 -0.44
N ALA A 155 -8.37 4.72 -1.29
CA ALA A 155 -8.71 4.72 -2.72
C ALA A 155 -10.15 4.26 -3.00
N ALA A 156 -10.57 3.15 -2.39
CA ALA A 156 -11.87 2.53 -2.61
C ALA A 156 -12.99 3.17 -1.79
N GLY A 157 -12.64 3.78 -0.65
CA GLY A 157 -13.58 4.38 0.29
C GLY A 157 -13.93 3.47 1.48
N PRO A 158 -14.58 4.05 2.52
CA PRO A 158 -14.91 3.31 3.73
C PRO A 158 -15.84 2.13 3.48
N GLY A 159 -15.63 1.04 4.21
CA GLY A 159 -16.43 -0.18 4.16
C GLY A 159 -15.96 -1.20 3.12
N VAL A 160 -15.04 -0.84 2.22
CA VAL A 160 -14.52 -1.77 1.20
C VAL A 160 -13.46 -2.71 1.76
N ASN A 161 -12.60 -2.20 2.66
CA ASN A 161 -11.52 -2.98 3.26
C ASN A 161 -11.53 -2.79 4.77
N PRO A 162 -12.21 -3.66 5.54
CA PRO A 162 -12.48 -3.43 6.96
C PRO A 162 -11.20 -3.29 7.79
N LEU A 163 -10.15 -4.06 7.48
CA LEU A 163 -8.87 -3.98 8.20
C LEU A 163 -8.06 -2.74 7.84
N GLY A 164 -8.19 -2.27 6.59
CA GLY A 164 -7.58 -1.00 6.21
C GLY A 164 -8.32 0.21 6.78
N ASP A 165 -9.66 0.14 6.91
CA ASP A 165 -10.46 1.15 7.60
C ASP A 165 -10.14 1.20 9.10
N GLU A 166 -9.97 0.04 9.73
CA GLU A 166 -9.52 -0.05 11.12
C GLU A 166 -8.14 0.60 11.31
N ALA A 167 -7.21 0.37 10.37
CA ALA A 167 -5.90 1.02 10.39
C ALA A 167 -5.97 2.53 10.14
N VAL A 168 -6.87 3.00 9.27
CA VAL A 168 -7.14 4.45 9.08
C VAL A 168 -7.68 5.08 10.36
N ALA A 169 -8.57 4.40 11.08
CA ALA A 169 -9.05 4.88 12.38
C ALA A 169 -7.93 4.86 13.44
N GLY A 170 -7.09 3.83 13.44
CA GLY A 170 -5.97 3.66 14.37
C GLY A 170 -4.91 4.75 14.28
N ILE A 171 -4.74 5.41 13.12
CA ILE A 171 -3.78 6.51 12.95
C ILE A 171 -4.35 7.90 13.29
N SER A 172 -5.58 7.99 13.82
CA SER A 172 -6.29 9.25 14.06
C SER A 172 -5.56 10.24 14.98
N GLU A 173 -4.69 9.76 15.87
CA GLU A 173 -3.80 10.60 16.68
C GLU A 173 -2.85 11.45 15.83
N TRP A 174 -2.38 10.90 14.70
CA TRP A 174 -1.37 11.53 13.84
C TRP A 174 -1.95 12.12 12.56
N TRP A 175 -3.05 11.57 12.06
CA TRP A 175 -3.66 12.00 10.80
C TRP A 175 -5.16 11.76 10.79
N THR A 176 -5.90 12.75 10.28
CA THR A 176 -7.35 12.68 10.05
C THR A 176 -7.67 13.15 8.63
N ARG A 177 -8.73 12.60 8.04
CA ARG A 177 -9.09 12.84 6.62
C ARG A 177 -9.47 14.29 6.34
N ASP A 178 -10.04 14.98 7.32
CA ASP A 178 -10.63 16.31 7.21
C ASP A 178 -9.63 17.45 7.44
N ARG A 179 -8.38 17.13 7.82
CA ARG A 179 -7.32 18.12 8.06
C ARG A 179 -6.11 17.91 7.14
N CYS A 180 -5.46 19.01 6.78
CA CYS A 180 -4.21 18.97 6.03
C CYS A 180 -3.00 18.74 6.96
N TYR A 181 -2.10 17.85 6.54
CA TYR A 181 -0.83 17.54 7.20
C TYR A 181 0.36 17.57 6.22
N CYS A 182 0.23 18.32 5.12
CA CYS A 182 1.24 18.34 4.05
C CYS A 182 2.39 19.32 4.33
N ASP A 183 2.14 20.37 5.11
CA ASP A 183 3.15 21.39 5.39
C ASP A 183 4.31 20.79 6.20
N GLY A 184 5.54 20.99 5.71
CA GLY A 184 6.76 20.42 6.30
C GLY A 184 6.89 18.89 6.27
N ALA A 185 5.93 18.15 5.67
CA ALA A 185 5.95 16.68 5.68
C ALA A 185 6.94 16.06 4.67
N TRP A 186 7.31 16.81 3.63
CA TRP A 186 8.38 16.51 2.68
C TRP A 186 8.99 17.83 2.20
N ASP A 187 10.08 17.76 1.44
CA ASP A 187 10.64 18.95 0.81
C ASP A 187 9.70 19.45 -0.31
N THR A 188 8.86 20.44 0.02
CA THR A 188 7.92 21.05 -0.92
C THR A 188 8.58 22.08 -1.84
N GLY A 189 9.78 22.56 -1.51
CA GLY A 189 10.50 23.61 -2.23
C GLY A 189 11.61 23.11 -3.15
N GLY A 190 12.17 21.93 -2.88
CA GLY A 190 13.25 21.32 -3.65
C GLY A 190 12.81 20.74 -4.99
N GLU A 191 13.79 20.47 -5.86
CA GLU A 191 13.55 19.78 -7.13
C GLU A 191 13.04 18.35 -6.88
N ALA A 192 12.11 17.88 -7.71
CA ALA A 192 11.65 16.50 -7.61
C ALA A 192 12.82 15.53 -7.91
N PRO A 193 12.96 14.42 -7.16
CA PRO A 193 14.01 13.45 -7.43
C PRO A 193 13.94 12.93 -8.88
N SER A 194 15.05 12.96 -9.61
CA SER A 194 15.12 12.56 -11.02
C SER A 194 15.77 11.19 -11.26
N GLN A 195 16.47 10.63 -10.27
CA GLN A 195 17.13 9.33 -10.38
C GLN A 195 16.33 8.22 -9.67
N ASP A 196 15.97 7.17 -10.41
CA ASP A 196 15.37 5.97 -9.80
C ASP A 196 16.45 5.09 -9.18
N LEU A 197 16.63 5.22 -7.86
CA LEU A 197 17.53 4.38 -7.06
C LEU A 197 16.84 3.10 -6.55
N SER A 198 15.65 2.78 -7.08
CA SER A 198 14.95 1.55 -6.72
C SER A 198 15.79 0.33 -7.07
N ARG A 199 15.87 -0.63 -6.13
CA ARG A 199 16.58 -1.91 -6.31
C ARG A 199 15.96 -2.85 -7.37
N HIS A 200 15.01 -2.38 -8.17
CA HIS A 200 14.28 -3.15 -9.18
C HIS A 200 14.66 -2.71 -10.60
N GLY A 201 15.96 -2.54 -10.86
CA GLY A 201 16.47 -2.51 -12.24
C GLY A 201 16.19 -3.83 -12.97
N PRO A 202 16.46 -3.94 -14.28
CA PRO A 202 16.18 -5.14 -15.08
C PRO A 202 17.11 -6.29 -14.64
N GLN A 203 16.73 -6.94 -13.56
CA GLN A 203 17.35 -8.15 -13.06
C GLN A 203 16.22 -9.16 -13.03
N GLY A 204 16.31 -10.17 -13.90
CA GLY A 204 15.33 -11.25 -13.98
C GLY A 204 14.94 -11.70 -12.58
N LEU A 205 13.64 -11.66 -12.31
CA LEU A 205 13.07 -12.01 -11.02
C LEU A 205 13.58 -13.41 -10.63
N PRO A 206 14.33 -13.59 -9.52
CA PRO A 206 14.34 -14.90 -8.90
C PRO A 206 12.91 -15.17 -8.42
N GLU A 207 12.44 -16.40 -8.62
CA GLU A 207 11.07 -16.84 -8.33
C GLU A 207 10.53 -16.21 -7.03
N ILE A 208 9.36 -15.57 -7.13
CA ILE A 208 8.66 -14.98 -5.98
C ILE A 208 8.13 -16.13 -5.13
N VAL A 209 9.01 -16.80 -4.40
CA VAL A 209 8.66 -17.63 -3.26
C VAL A 209 8.91 -16.77 -2.04
N GLY A 210 7.83 -16.17 -1.52
CA GLY A 210 7.90 -15.45 -0.25
C GLY A 210 8.57 -16.34 0.80
N ARG A 211 9.56 -15.81 1.52
CA ARG A 211 10.18 -16.53 2.63
C ARG A 211 9.05 -17.04 3.55
N PRO A 212 9.02 -18.34 3.90
CA PRO A 212 8.06 -18.85 4.85
C PRO A 212 8.10 -18.02 6.13
N ALA A 213 6.92 -17.76 6.71
CA ALA A 213 6.85 -17.10 8.01
C ALA A 213 7.71 -17.86 9.02
N PRO A 214 8.49 -17.18 9.87
CA PRO A 214 9.25 -17.86 10.91
C PRO A 214 8.28 -18.63 11.81
N VAL A 215 8.47 -19.95 11.90
CA VAL A 215 7.69 -20.81 12.79
C VAL A 215 8.05 -20.41 14.22
N ARG A 216 7.08 -19.84 14.95
CA ARG A 216 7.23 -19.63 16.40
C ARG A 216 7.19 -21.01 17.07
N LYS A 217 8.29 -21.41 17.71
CA LYS A 217 8.26 -22.57 18.62
C LYS A 217 7.30 -22.26 19.76
N SER A 218 6.33 -23.14 19.98
CA SER A 218 5.47 -23.09 21.17
C SER A 218 6.33 -23.26 22.42
N ARG A 219 5.90 -22.62 23.51
CA ARG A 219 6.60 -22.57 24.80
C ARG A 219 6.75 -23.94 25.51
N THR A 220 6.32 -25.03 24.88
CA THR A 220 6.33 -26.38 25.45
C THR A 220 7.65 -27.13 25.24
N ASP A 221 8.53 -26.69 24.34
CA ASP A 221 9.81 -27.38 24.05
C ASP A 221 10.99 -26.92 24.94
N ALA A 222 10.79 -25.92 25.80
CA ALA A 222 11.85 -25.41 26.70
C ALA A 222 11.93 -26.15 28.05
N ALA A 223 11.00 -27.07 28.33
CA ALA A 223 10.87 -27.72 29.64
C ALA A 223 11.45 -29.16 29.71
N ALA A 224 12.18 -29.61 28.68
CA ALA A 224 12.75 -30.97 28.64
C ALA A 224 14.29 -31.00 28.72
N GLY A 225 14.93 -29.94 29.20
CA GLY A 225 16.39 -29.77 29.18
C GLY A 225 17.06 -29.57 30.54
N GLY A 226 16.42 -29.93 31.65
CA GLY A 226 17.02 -29.76 32.97
C GLY A 226 16.62 -30.88 33.93
N ASP A 227 17.42 -31.96 33.96
CA ASP A 227 17.73 -32.68 35.20
C ASP A 227 18.86 -33.69 35.00
N ALA A 228 19.92 -33.54 35.80
CA ALA A 228 21.07 -34.42 36.11
C ALA A 228 22.40 -33.62 35.99
N ALA A 229 23.26 -33.47 36.99
CA ALA A 229 23.30 -34.02 38.33
C ALA A 229 24.23 -33.14 39.19
N ALA A 230 23.90 -33.01 40.48
CA ALA A 230 24.79 -32.54 41.53
C ALA A 230 25.05 -33.70 42.49
N ALA A 231 26.31 -34.08 42.73
CA ALA A 231 26.79 -34.70 43.99
C ALA A 231 28.31 -34.96 43.98
N GLY A 232 28.99 -34.59 45.07
CA GLY A 232 30.33 -35.04 45.49
C GLY A 232 31.34 -33.88 45.65
N ALA A 233 31.49 -33.23 46.81
CA ALA A 233 32.33 -33.63 47.97
C ALA A 233 33.76 -33.99 47.53
N GLY A 234 34.87 -33.40 47.98
CA GLY A 234 35.23 -32.77 49.25
C GLY A 234 36.69 -33.19 49.54
N GLN A 235 37.54 -32.23 49.90
CA GLN A 235 39.00 -32.27 50.08
C GLN A 235 39.84 -32.08 48.81
#